data_AF-A0A1F5G6Q3-F1
#
_entry.id   AF-A0A1F5G6Q3-F1
#
_cell.length_a   1.000
_cell.length_b   1.000
_cell.length_c   1.000
_cell.angle_alpha   90.00
_cell.angle_beta   90.00
_cell.angle_gamma   90.00
#
_symmetry.space_group_name_H-M   'P 1'
#
loop_
_entity.id
_entity.type
_entity.pdbx_description
1 polymer ?
#
loop_
_entity_poly.entity_id
_entity_poly.type
_entity_poly.pdbx_seq_one_letter_code
_entity_poly.pdbx_strand_id
1 'polypeptide(L)'
;MSKTLQEIEDQYLAQGLRGEDFRKALETDKEFQVLLKKRKAKIRKKYEITEKEEKEYLLPNEEDYQILAMIKDLERKDLKVYDKELVELIKSQLLREWREPLLKKLREIGEKYT
;
A
#
# COMPACT_ATOMS: atom_id res chain seq x y z
N MET A 1 0.00 27.50 -13.09
CA MET A 1 -0.41 26.56 -12.03
C MET A 1 0.17 25.20 -12.37
N SER A 2 0.78 24.50 -11.42
CA SER A 2 1.22 23.11 -11.65
C SER A 2 0.01 22.20 -11.76
N LYS A 3 0.02 21.22 -12.66
CA LYS A 3 -1.08 20.28 -12.79
C LYS A 3 -1.20 19.40 -11.55
N THR A 4 -2.39 18.91 -11.23
CA THR A 4 -2.60 17.87 -10.23
C THR A 4 -2.25 16.49 -10.82
N LEU A 5 -2.05 15.48 -9.94
CA LEU A 5 -1.84 14.10 -10.41
C LEU A 5 -2.99 13.62 -11.31
N GLN A 6 -4.22 13.94 -10.92
CA GLN A 6 -5.42 13.58 -11.66
C GLN A 6 -5.48 14.28 -13.01
N GLU A 7 -5.13 15.57 -13.08
CA GLU A 7 -5.11 16.31 -14.36
C GLU A 7 -4.08 15.73 -15.35
N ILE A 8 -2.96 15.18 -14.88
CA ILE A 8 -1.98 14.51 -15.73
C ILE A 8 -2.49 13.14 -16.19
N GLU A 9 -3.12 12.37 -15.29
CA GLU A 9 -3.76 11.10 -15.63
C GLU A 9 -4.86 11.29 -16.69
N ASP A 10 -5.76 12.26 -16.48
CA ASP A 10 -6.86 12.58 -17.38
C ASP A 10 -6.38 13.00 -18.77
N GLN A 11 -5.23 13.68 -18.86
CA GLN A 11 -4.63 14.06 -20.14
C GLN A 11 -4.19 12.84 -20.95
N TYR A 12 -3.54 11.86 -20.31
CA TYR A 12 -3.14 10.64 -21.00
C TYR A 12 -4.35 9.77 -21.35
N LEU A 13 -5.36 9.72 -20.50
CA LEU A 13 -6.61 9.02 -20.82
C LEU A 13 -7.35 9.68 -21.99
N ALA A 14 -7.36 11.01 -22.08
CA ALA A 14 -7.95 11.76 -23.19
C ALA A 14 -7.20 11.54 -24.52
N GLN A 15 -5.91 11.20 -24.46
CA GLN A 15 -5.12 10.77 -25.62
C GLN A 15 -5.38 9.31 -26.03
N GLY A 16 -6.26 8.60 -25.31
CA GLY A 16 -6.61 7.21 -25.59
C GLY A 16 -5.65 6.18 -24.99
N LEU A 17 -4.65 6.60 -24.21
CA LEU A 17 -3.73 5.68 -23.56
C LEU A 17 -4.47 4.85 -22.49
N ARG A 18 -4.21 3.54 -22.48
CA ARG A 18 -4.80 2.59 -21.52
C ARG A 18 -3.76 1.53 -21.14
N GLY A 19 -4.08 0.75 -20.11
CA GLY A 19 -3.33 -0.46 -19.77
C GLY A 19 -1.85 -0.19 -19.48
N GLU A 20 -0.97 -0.88 -20.20
CA GLU A 20 0.49 -0.74 -20.03
C GLU A 20 1.04 0.56 -20.61
N ASP A 21 0.50 1.03 -21.74
CA ASP A 21 0.98 2.27 -22.37
C ASP A 21 0.69 3.49 -21.51
N PHE A 22 -0.47 3.50 -20.85
CA PHE A 22 -0.80 4.49 -19.82
C PHE A 22 0.18 4.43 -18.64
N ARG A 23 0.50 3.23 -18.13
CA ARG A 23 1.46 3.06 -17.03
C ARG A 23 2.84 3.57 -17.41
N LYS A 24 3.35 3.20 -18.59
CA LYS A 24 4.66 3.65 -19.09
C LYS A 24 4.71 5.18 -19.27
N ALA A 25 3.62 5.78 -19.73
CA ALA A 25 3.52 7.23 -19.86
C ALA A 25 3.66 7.93 -18.49
N LEU A 26 2.92 7.47 -17.48
CA LEU A 26 3.02 8.00 -16.12
C LEU A 26 4.39 7.75 -15.46
N GLU A 27 5.02 6.60 -15.73
CA GLU A 27 6.35 6.26 -15.21
C GLU A 27 7.44 7.17 -15.78
N THR A 28 7.31 7.59 -17.03
CA THR A 28 8.28 8.45 -17.72
C THR A 28 8.01 9.94 -17.56
N ASP A 29 6.78 10.35 -17.19
CA ASP A 29 6.42 11.74 -16.94
C ASP A 29 7.11 12.28 -15.67
N LYS A 30 8.04 13.22 -15.87
CA LYS A 30 8.80 13.84 -14.79
C LYS A 30 7.93 14.67 -13.83
N GLU A 31 6.93 15.37 -14.34
CA GLU A 31 6.02 16.19 -13.52
C GLU A 31 5.17 15.29 -12.62
N PHE A 32 4.60 14.23 -13.19
CA PHE A 32 3.84 13.23 -12.46
C PHE A 32 4.68 12.57 -11.36
N GLN A 33 5.89 12.11 -11.68
CA GLN A 33 6.77 11.46 -10.71
C GLN A 33 7.18 12.41 -9.57
N VAL A 34 7.42 13.70 -9.84
CA VAL A 34 7.72 14.69 -8.80
C VAL A 34 6.51 14.91 -7.88
N LEU A 35 5.31 15.05 -8.45
CA LEU A 35 4.08 15.22 -7.67
C LEU A 35 3.77 13.98 -6.83
N LEU A 36 3.96 12.80 -7.40
CA LEU A 36 3.74 11.51 -6.74
C LEU A 36 4.69 11.36 -5.54
N LYS A 37 5.98 11.66 -5.73
CA LYS A 37 6.98 11.66 -4.64
C LYS A 37 6.61 12.64 -3.53
N LYS A 38 6.19 13.87 -3.88
CA LYS A 38 5.74 14.87 -2.89
C LYS A 38 4.52 14.40 -2.11
N ARG A 39 3.53 13.81 -2.79
CA ARG A 39 2.33 13.25 -2.16
C ARG A 39 2.69 12.12 -1.19
N LYS A 40 3.51 11.16 -1.63
CA LYS A 40 3.99 10.06 -0.78
C LYS A 40 4.75 10.57 0.44
N ALA A 41 5.67 11.51 0.28
CA ALA A 41 6.40 12.11 1.40
C ALA A 41 5.48 12.81 2.41
N LYS A 42 4.42 13.49 1.94
CA LYS A 42 3.42 14.13 2.80
C LYS A 42 2.63 13.10 3.61
N ILE A 43 2.15 12.03 2.95
CA ILE A 43 1.41 10.94 3.59
C ILE A 43 2.29 10.24 4.62
N ARG A 44 3.52 9.91 4.24
CA ARG A 44 4.53 9.29 5.11
C ARG A 44 4.77 10.11 6.38
N LYS A 45 4.94 11.43 6.23
CA LYS A 45 5.09 12.34 7.37
C LYS A 45 3.82 12.43 8.22
N LYS A 46 2.64 12.44 7.60
CA LYS A 46 1.34 12.51 8.28
C LYS A 46 1.12 11.31 9.22
N TYR A 47 1.54 10.11 8.80
CA TYR A 47 1.32 8.86 9.54
C TYR A 47 2.57 8.31 10.24
N GLU A 48 3.66 9.09 10.30
CA GLU A 48 4.92 8.70 10.94
C GLU A 48 5.46 7.33 10.47
N ILE A 49 5.33 7.06 9.17
CA ILE A 49 5.84 5.84 8.55
C ILE A 49 7.27 6.07 8.06
N THR A 50 8.13 5.09 8.25
CA THR A 50 9.53 5.12 7.84
C THR A 50 9.71 4.56 6.43
N GLU A 51 10.81 4.89 5.77
CA GLU A 51 11.16 4.30 4.46
C GLU A 51 11.39 2.78 4.53
N LYS A 52 11.80 2.27 5.69
CA LYS A 52 11.92 0.83 5.92
C LYS A 52 10.54 0.16 5.91
N GLU A 53 9.57 0.75 6.61
CA GLU A 53 8.19 0.27 6.64
C GLU A 53 7.54 0.34 5.25
N GLU A 54 7.77 1.41 4.46
CA GLU A 54 7.30 1.48 3.07
C GLU A 54 7.89 0.37 2.17
N LYS A 55 9.05 -0.18 2.52
CA LYS A 55 9.66 -1.32 1.83
C LYS A 55 9.12 -2.66 2.34
N GLU A 56 8.75 -2.75 3.61
CA GLU A 56 8.23 -3.97 4.23
C GLU A 56 6.75 -4.21 3.89
N TYR A 57 5.96 -3.14 3.88
CA TYR A 57 4.51 -3.19 3.70
C TYR A 57 4.08 -2.75 2.29
N LEU A 58 2.97 -3.32 1.82
CA LEU A 58 2.26 -2.95 0.62
C LEU A 58 1.24 -1.85 0.95
N LEU A 59 1.62 -0.59 0.70
CA LEU A 59 0.80 0.60 1.02
C LEU A 59 0.40 1.38 -0.25
N PRO A 60 -0.48 0.84 -1.11
CA PRO A 60 -0.87 1.47 -2.37
C PRO A 60 -1.71 2.73 -2.17
N ASN A 61 -2.55 2.79 -1.14
CA ASN A 61 -3.46 3.89 -0.86
C ASN A 61 -3.15 4.55 0.49
N GLU A 62 -3.73 5.72 0.74
CA GLU A 62 -3.50 6.47 1.98
C GLU A 62 -4.08 5.74 3.21
N GLU A 63 -5.20 5.03 3.01
CA GLU A 63 -5.85 4.19 4.01
C GLU A 63 -4.92 3.11 4.55
N ASP A 64 -4.04 2.56 3.72
CA ASP A 64 -3.07 1.55 4.16
C ASP A 64 -2.04 2.14 5.15
N TYR A 65 -1.62 3.40 4.94
CA TYR A 65 -0.76 4.11 5.89
C TYR A 65 -1.49 4.38 7.21
N GLN A 66 -2.78 4.74 7.12
CA GLN A 66 -3.61 4.96 8.30
C GLN A 66 -3.76 3.67 9.12
N ILE A 67 -4.03 2.54 8.47
CA ILE A 67 -4.11 1.23 9.13
C ILE A 67 -2.79 0.91 9.84
N LEU A 68 -1.66 1.08 9.15
CA LEU A 68 -0.34 0.82 9.75
C LEU A 68 -0.04 1.72 10.94
N ALA A 69 -0.39 3.01 10.87
CA ALA A 69 -0.23 3.92 12.00
C ALA A 69 -1.09 3.51 13.20
N MET A 70 -2.36 3.14 12.96
CA MET A 70 -3.26 2.64 14.01
C MET A 70 -2.72 1.36 14.66
N ILE A 71 -2.16 0.44 13.87
CA ILE A 71 -1.49 -0.76 14.39
C ILE A 71 -0.34 -0.38 15.32
N LYS A 72 0.54 0.54 14.92
CA LYS A 72 1.68 0.99 15.75
C LYS A 72 1.21 1.59 17.08
N ASP A 73 0.12 2.35 17.06
CA ASP A 73 -0.46 2.92 18.28
C ASP A 73 -1.10 1.85 19.19
N LEU A 74 -1.69 0.82 18.60
CA LEU A 74 -2.27 -0.32 19.32
C LEU A 74 -1.19 -1.23 19.93
N GLU A 75 -0.09 -1.46 19.23
CA GLU A 75 1.06 -2.26 19.71
C GLU A 75 1.75 -1.65 20.95
N ARG A 76 1.58 -0.34 21.17
CA ARG A 76 2.09 0.36 22.36
C ARG A 76 1.18 0.22 23.59
N LYS A 77 -0.02 -0.35 23.43
CA LYS A 77 -1.01 -0.50 24.50
C LYS A 77 -0.98 -1.92 25.07
N ASP A 78 -1.40 -2.07 26.32
CA ASP A 78 -1.60 -3.39 26.90
C ASP A 78 -2.94 -3.98 26.44
N LEU A 79 -2.92 -4.57 25.25
CA LEU A 79 -4.08 -5.23 24.66
C LEU A 79 -4.31 -6.62 25.27
N LYS A 80 -5.58 -7.06 25.29
CA LYS A 80 -5.93 -8.45 25.60
C LYS A 80 -5.36 -9.38 24.52
N VAL A 81 -5.15 -10.65 24.87
CA VAL A 81 -4.57 -11.65 23.95
C VAL A 81 -5.30 -11.69 22.61
N TYR A 82 -6.63 -11.76 22.64
CA TYR A 82 -7.45 -11.77 21.42
C TYR A 82 -7.26 -10.51 20.55
N ASP A 83 -7.19 -9.33 21.17
CA ASP A 83 -7.00 -8.08 20.43
C ASP A 83 -5.59 -8.00 19.83
N LYS A 84 -4.57 -8.53 20.54
CA LYS A 84 -3.20 -8.65 20.02
C LYS A 84 -3.17 -9.55 18.78
N GLU A 85 -3.79 -10.73 18.85
CA GLU A 85 -3.87 -11.67 17.72
C GLU A 85 -4.57 -11.05 16.51
N LEU A 86 -5.65 -10.29 16.73
CA LEU A 86 -6.35 -9.60 15.65
C LEU A 86 -5.48 -8.50 15.01
N VAL A 87 -4.76 -7.71 15.82
CA VAL A 87 -3.83 -6.69 15.33
C VAL A 87 -2.71 -7.32 14.50
N GLU A 88 -2.12 -8.41 14.98
CA GLU A 88 -1.08 -9.16 14.24
C GLU A 88 -1.62 -9.73 12.93
N LEU A 89 -2.84 -10.27 12.93
CA LEU A 89 -3.49 -10.75 11.73
C LEU A 89 -3.68 -9.63 10.71
N ILE A 90 -4.21 -8.47 11.13
CA ILE A 90 -4.40 -7.31 10.23
C ILE A 90 -3.04 -6.83 9.69
N LYS A 91 -2.03 -6.72 10.55
CA LYS A 91 -0.67 -6.32 10.16
C LYS A 91 -0.08 -7.26 9.12
N SER A 92 -0.31 -8.57 9.25
CA SER A 92 0.19 -9.56 8.29
C SER A 92 -0.36 -9.34 6.87
N GLN A 93 -1.58 -8.80 6.73
CA GLN A 93 -2.18 -8.52 5.42
C GLN A 93 -1.57 -7.29 4.73
N LEU A 94 -0.84 -6.46 5.47
CA LEU A 94 -0.09 -5.33 4.92
C LEU A 94 1.29 -5.74 4.42
N LEU A 95 1.83 -6.92 4.76
CA LEU A 95 3.18 -7.33 4.33
C LEU A 95 3.24 -7.44 2.80
N ARG A 96 4.34 -7.07 2.15
CA ARG A 96 4.45 -7.21 0.67
C ARG A 96 4.15 -8.64 0.18
N GLU A 97 4.65 -9.63 0.91
CA GLU A 97 4.51 -11.05 0.59
C GLU A 97 3.35 -11.73 1.31
N TRP A 98 2.34 -10.98 1.77
CA TRP A 98 1.23 -11.53 2.57
C TRP A 98 0.46 -12.68 1.88
N ARG A 99 0.49 -12.73 0.55
CA ARG A 99 -0.19 -13.77 -0.24
C ARG A 99 0.51 -15.12 -0.16
N GLU A 100 1.83 -15.16 -0.02
CA GLU A 100 2.60 -16.42 0.01
C GLU A 100 2.18 -17.35 1.16
N PRO A 101 2.13 -16.91 2.43
CA PRO A 101 1.72 -17.78 3.54
C PRO A 101 0.27 -18.23 3.42
N LEU A 102 -0.63 -17.38 2.88
CA LEU A 102 -2.02 -17.75 2.64
C LEU A 102 -2.15 -18.83 1.57
N LEU A 103 -1.48 -18.65 0.42
CA LEU A 103 -1.48 -19.64 -0.65
C LEU A 103 -0.92 -20.98 -0.16
N LYS A 104 0.16 -20.96 0.62
CA LYS A 104 0.71 -22.17 1.24
C LYS A 104 -0.33 -22.88 2.11
N LYS A 105 -0.99 -22.14 3.01
CA LYS A 105 -2.00 -22.71 3.91
C LYS A 105 -3.23 -23.24 3.17
N LEU A 106 -3.69 -22.54 2.13
CA LEU A 106 -4.80 -23.01 1.31
C LEU A 106 -4.47 -24.29 0.56
N ARG A 107 -3.23 -24.45 0.08
CA ARG A 107 -2.78 -25.73 -0.53
C ARG A 107 -2.76 -26.87 0.49
N GLU A 108 -2.16 -26.65 1.67
CA GLU A 108 -2.15 -27.64 2.75
C GLU A 108 -3.57 -28.06 3.17
N ILE A 109 -4.54 -27.13 3.13
CA ILE A 109 -5.95 -27.44 3.39
C ILE A 109 -6.54 -28.25 2.23
N GLY A 110 -6.33 -27.83 0.99
CA GLY A 110 -6.82 -28.54 -0.20
C GLY A 110 -6.37 -29.99 -0.25
N GLU A 111 -5.11 -30.26 0.10
CA GLU A 111 -4.54 -31.61 0.20
C GLU A 111 -5.23 -32.50 1.25
N LYS A 112 -5.85 -31.93 2.29
CA LYS A 112 -6.57 -32.72 3.32
C LYS A 112 -7.97 -33.14 2.90
N TYR A 113 -8.53 -32.45 1.91
CA TYR A 113 -9.90 -32.66 1.42
C TYR A 113 -9.91 -33.17 -0.03
N THR A 114 -8.76 -33.65 -0.52
CA THR A 114 -8.59 -34.37 -1.80
C THR A 114 -8.16 -35.80 -1.50
#